data_AF-A0A176YV66-F1
#
_entry.id   AF-A0A176YV66-F1
#
_cell.length_a   1.000
_cell.length_b   1.000
_cell.length_c   1.000
_cell.angle_alpha   90.00
_cell.angle_beta   90.00
_cell.angle_gamma   90.00
#
_symmetry.space_group_name_H-M   'P 1'
#
loop_
_entity.id
_entity.type
_entity.pdbx_description
1 polymer ?
#
loop_
_entity_poly.entity_id
_entity_poly.type
_entity_poly.pdbx_seq_one_letter_code
_entity_poly.pdbx_strand_id
1 'polypeptide(L)' 'MDGLPRVRRVAIGDSRYLRLLQLGDFVRRSRGGWRFGTKIITDQVADRLIAAGRAEVCDDRLRLKRNGWRQ' A
#
# COMPACT_ATOMS: atom_id res chain seq x y z
N MET A 1 4.88 -9.51 26.61
CA MET A 1 5.42 -10.15 25.39
C MET A 1 5.34 -9.11 24.28
N ASP A 2 6.27 -8.18 24.32
CA ASP A 2 6.32 -7.02 23.44
C ASP A 2 6.98 -7.43 22.13
N GLY A 3 6.15 -7.80 21.16
CA GLY A 3 6.58 -7.98 19.78
C GLY A 3 6.91 -6.63 19.18
N LEU A 4 8.18 -6.22 19.28
CA LEU A 4 8.74 -5.04 18.61
C LEU A 4 8.21 -4.93 17.16
N PRO A 5 7.75 -3.75 16.72
CA PRO A 5 7.32 -3.59 15.34
C PRO A 5 8.53 -3.78 14.43
N ARG A 6 8.60 -4.93 13.75
CA ARG A 6 9.58 -5.19 12.70
C ARG A 6 9.45 -4.07 11.67
N VAL A 7 10.37 -3.11 11.71
CA VAL A 7 10.49 -2.05 10.70
C VAL A 7 10.91 -2.73 9.39
N ARG A 8 9.93 -3.27 8.67
CA ARG A 8 10.12 -3.87 7.35
C ARG A 8 10.48 -2.74 6.39
N ARG A 9 11.74 -2.71 5.93
CA ARG A 9 12.12 -1.87 4.79
C ARG A 9 11.29 -2.30 3.60
N VAL A 10 10.64 -1.32 2.99
CA VAL A 10 9.93 -1.50 1.73
C VAL A 10 10.98 -1.64 0.62
N ALA A 11 10.78 -2.53 -0.35
CA ALA A 11 11.75 -2.66 -1.44
C ALA A 11 11.81 -1.34 -2.23
N ILE A 12 12.95 -0.99 -2.84
CA ILE A 12 13.14 0.31 -3.52
C ILE A 12 12.04 0.58 -4.58
N GLY A 13 11.54 -0.48 -5.24
CA GLY A 13 10.46 -0.40 -6.22
C GLY A 13 9.08 -0.04 -5.63
N ASP A 14 8.86 -0.26 -4.35
CA ASP A 14 7.58 -0.04 -3.67
C ASP A 14 7.41 1.43 -3.22
N SER A 15 8.51 2.16 -3.05
CA SER A 15 8.53 3.58 -2.66
C SER A 15 7.76 4.49 -3.63
N ARG A 16 7.77 4.16 -4.93
CA ARG A 16 7.04 4.94 -5.95
C ARG A 16 5.51 4.75 -5.83
N TYR A 17 5.05 3.56 -5.46
CA TYR A 17 3.63 3.27 -5.29
C TYR A 17 3.10 3.84 -3.98
N LEU A 18 3.95 3.86 -2.95
CA LEU A 18 3.66 4.57 -1.71
C LEU A 18 3.49 6.08 -1.94
N ARG A 19 4.25 6.68 -2.86
CA ARG A 19 4.04 8.08 -3.26
C ARG A 19 2.71 8.29 -3.98
N LEU A 20 2.26 7.33 -4.78
CA LEU A 20 0.93 7.40 -5.41
C LEU A 20 -0.19 7.26 -4.37
N LEU A 21 -0.04 6.36 -3.38
CA LEU A 21 -0.99 6.22 -2.27
C LEU A 21 -1.11 7.49 -1.41
N GLN A 22 -0.06 8.32 -1.34
CA GLN A 22 -0.13 9.64 -0.70
C GLN A 22 -0.91 10.66 -1.53
N LEU A 23 -1.02 10.46 -2.85
CA LEU A 23 -1.79 11.33 -3.75
C LEU A 23 -3.24 10.87 -3.87
N GLY A 24 -3.52 9.58 -3.68
CA GLY A 24 -4.88 9.04 -3.63
C GLY A 24 -4.94 7.52 -3.72
N ASP A 25 -6.16 6.99 -3.71
CA ASP A 25 -6.41 5.56 -3.61
C ASP A 25 -6.22 4.83 -4.95
N PHE A 26 -5.77 3.57 -4.88
CA PHE A 26 -5.84 2.67 -6.03
C PHE A 26 -7.17 1.93 -6.02
N VAL A 27 -7.80 1.80 -7.19
CA VAL A 27 -9.04 1.05 -7.35
C VAL A 27 -8.74 -0.37 -7.83
N ARG A 28 -9.47 -1.37 -7.30
CA ARG A 28 -9.36 -2.75 -7.76
C ARG A 28 -9.77 -2.89 -9.22
N ARG A 29 -9.05 -3.71 -9.98
CA ARG A 29 -9.43 -4.06 -11.35
C ARG A 29 -10.16 -5.39 -11.36
N SER A 30 -11.16 -5.54 -12.24
CA SER A 30 -11.91 -6.79 -12.42
C SER A 30 -11.06 -7.98 -12.90
N ARG A 31 -9.88 -7.73 -13.49
CA ARG A 31 -8.91 -8.76 -13.93
C ARG A 31 -7.73 -8.94 -12.96
N GLY A 32 -7.86 -8.46 -11.72
CA GLY A 32 -6.78 -8.48 -10.73
C GLY A 32 -5.84 -7.28 -10.83
N GLY A 33 -5.12 -7.04 -9.73
CA GLY A 33 -4.28 -5.87 -9.53
C GLY A 33 -5.05 -4.59 -9.19
N TRP A 34 -4.28 -3.51 -9.04
CA TRP A 34 -4.74 -2.23 -8.54
C TRP A 34 -4.34 -1.10 -9.48
N ARG A 35 -5.24 -0.14 -9.70
CA ARG A 35 -5.07 0.96 -10.65
C ARG A 35 -5.10 2.30 -9.96
N PHE A 36 -4.11 3.14 -10.27
CA PHE A 36 -4.09 4.57 -9.94
C PHE A 36 -3.87 5.37 -11.22
N GLY A 37 -4.90 6.06 -11.71
CA GLY A 37 -4.85 6.75 -13.00
C GLY A 37 -4.50 5.81 -14.15
N THR A 38 -3.33 5.98 -14.77
CA THR A 38 -2.79 5.09 -15.82
C THR A 38 -1.85 4.02 -15.30
N LYS A 39 -1.50 4.05 -14.00
CA LYS A 39 -0.55 3.11 -13.38
C LYS A 39 -1.30 1.88 -12.86
N ILE A 40 -0.71 0.72 -13.07
CA ILE A 40 -1.23 -0.56 -12.59
C ILE A 40 -0.14 -1.24 -11.75
N ILE A 41 -0.53 -1.76 -10.59
CA ILE A 41 0.31 -2.63 -9.77
C ILE A 41 -0.35 -4.00 -9.63
N THR A 42 0.47 -5.03 -9.45
CA THR A 42 -0.01 -6.39 -9.22
C THR A 42 -0.52 -6.56 -7.79
N ASP A 43 -1.34 -7.59 -7.55
CA ASP A 43 -1.78 -7.92 -6.20
C ASP A 43 -0.58 -8.21 -5.27
N GLN A 44 0.49 -8.84 -5.79
CA GLN A 44 1.72 -9.07 -5.02
C GLN A 44 2.37 -7.79 -4.48
N VAL A 45 2.34 -6.70 -5.24
CA VAL A 45 2.88 -5.40 -4.77
C VAL A 45 1.98 -4.83 -3.69
N ALA A 46 0.66 -4.88 -3.86
CA ALA A 46 -0.27 -4.44 -2.84
C ALA A 46 -0.14 -5.26 -1.55
N ASP A 47 -0.01 -6.57 -1.66
CA ASP A 47 0.23 -7.49 -0.53
C ASP A 47 1.47 -7.08 0.27
N ARG A 48 2.58 -6.76 -0.40
CA ARG A 48 3.80 -6.28 0.26
C ARG A 48 3.57 -4.96 0.99
N LEU A 49 2.84 -4.02 0.41
CA LEU A 49 2.54 -2.72 1.04
C LEU A 49 1.65 -2.89 2.28
N ILE A 50 0.67 -3.79 2.21
CA ILE A 50 -0.22 -4.14 3.34
C ILE A 50 0.58 -4.86 4.44
N ALA A 51 1.39 -5.86 4.07
CA ALA A 51 2.23 -6.63 4.99
C ALA A 51 3.35 -5.78 5.63
N ALA A 52 3.71 -4.64 5.03
CA ALA A 52 4.59 -3.63 5.60
C ALA A 52 3.85 -2.59 6.46
N GLY A 53 2.52 -2.69 6.59
CA GLY A 53 1.67 -1.76 7.35
C GLY A 53 1.57 -0.37 6.72
N ARG A 54 1.87 -0.23 5.42
CA ARG A 54 1.88 1.05 4.71
C ARG A 54 0.59 1.33 3.97
N ALA A 55 -0.13 0.28 3.58
CA ALA A 55 -1.40 0.36 2.89
C ALA A 55 -2.44 -0.52 3.58
N GLU A 56 -3.71 -0.22 3.32
CA GLU A 56 -4.85 -1.05 3.73
C GLU A 56 -5.85 -1.13 2.58
N VAL A 57 -6.57 -2.24 2.51
CA VAL A 57 -7.72 -2.37 1.61
C VAL A 57 -8.96 -1.96 2.38
N CYS A 58 -9.70 -1.00 1.81
CA CYS A 58 -11.00 -0.57 2.28
C CYS A 58 -11.96 -0.68 1.10
N ASP A 59 -12.96 -1.56 1.22
CA ASP A 59 -13.87 -1.86 0.11
C ASP A 59 -13.06 -2.32 -1.13
N ASP A 60 -13.25 -1.71 -2.30
CA ASP A 60 -12.49 -1.98 -3.52
C ASP A 60 -11.31 -1.01 -3.73
N ARG A 61 -10.79 -0.41 -2.65
CA ARG A 61 -9.72 0.58 -2.70
C ARG A 61 -8.54 0.22 -1.82
N LEU A 62 -7.34 0.29 -2.40
CA LEU A 62 -6.08 0.25 -1.66
C LEU A 62 -5.68 1.69 -1.36
N ARG A 63 -5.69 2.05 -0.08
CA ARG A 63 -5.37 3.39 0.39
C ARG A 63 -4.15 3.37 1.30
N LEU A 64 -3.51 4.52 1.46
CA LEU A 64 -2.43 4.66 2.44
C LEU A 64 -3.00 4.37 3.82
N LYS A 65 -2.39 3.42 4.53
CA LYS A 65 -2.66 3.23 5.95
C LYS A 65 -2.10 4.47 6.62
N ARG A 66 -2.98 5.34 7.10
CA ARG A 66 -2.62 6.52 7.88
C ARG A 66 -2.07 6.00 9.20
N ASN A 67 -0.82 5.58 9.18
CA ASN A 67 -0.09 5.22 10.37
C ASN A 67 -0.19 6.46 11.26
N GLY A 68 -0.63 6.29 12.50
CA GLY A 68 -0.87 7.39 13.43
C GLY A 68 0.42 8.12 13.81
N TRP A 69 1.08 8.74 12.84
CA TRP A 69 2.12 9.74 13.04
C TRP A 69 1.40 10.99 13.54
N ARG A 70 1.07 10.96 14.84
CA ARG A 70 1.17 12.18 15.64
C ARG A 70 2.66 12.54 15.63
N GLN A 71 3.00 13.62 14.94
CA GLN A 71 4.00 14.53 15.49
C GLN A 71 3.31 15.39 16.54
#